data_AF-A0A9E5BZQ1-F1
#
_entry.id   AF-A0A9E5BZQ1-F1
#
_cell.length_a   1.000
_cell.length_b   1.000
_cell.length_c   1.000
_cell.angle_alpha   90.00
_cell.angle_beta   90.00
_cell.angle_gamma   90.00
#
_symmetry.space_group_name_H-M   'P 1'
#
loop_
_entity.id
_entity.type
_entity.pdbx_description
1 polymer ?
#
loop_
_entity_poly.entity_id
_entity_poly.type
_entity_poly.pdbx_seq_one_letter_code
_entity_poly.pdbx_strand_id
1 'polypeptide(L)'
;MVDATPDNGCPVVAPGPHRMGTLQHHYVASLGFECLTDYEGVAAPVGAGGIVVFSSLTPHLTGPNTTDQVRKAYILQYAPTNAM
;
A
#
# COMPACT_ATOMS: atom_id res chain seq x y z
N MET A 1 13.68 -8.05 0.80
CA MET A 1 14.98 -7.38 0.99
C MET A 1 15.28 -7.19 2.47
N VAL A 2 14.39 -6.52 3.20
CA VAL A 2 14.42 -6.40 4.67
C VAL A 2 13.02 -6.73 5.21
N ASP A 3 12.88 -6.90 6.53
CA ASP A 3 11.57 -7.03 7.16
C ASP A 3 10.76 -5.75 6.98
N ALA A 4 9.46 -5.91 6.71
CA ALA A 4 8.48 -4.84 6.74
C ALA A 4 7.55 -5.07 7.94
N THR A 5 7.68 -4.22 8.95
CA THR A 5 6.89 -4.23 10.18
C THR A 5 5.99 -3.00 10.22
N PRO A 6 4.99 -2.94 11.12
CA PRO A 6 4.21 -1.73 11.32
C PRO A 6 5.09 -0.51 11.63
N ASP A 7 6.12 -0.68 12.46
CA ASP A 7 6.98 0.41 12.93
C ASP A 7 7.90 1.00 11.84
N ASN A 8 8.28 0.18 10.86
CA ASN A 8 9.13 0.60 9.72
C ASN A 8 8.33 0.83 8.42
N GLY A 9 7.00 0.80 8.50
CA GLY A 9 6.08 1.18 7.43
C GLY A 9 5.69 0.04 6.49
N CYS A 10 5.28 -1.12 6.98
CA CYS A 10 4.65 -2.14 6.13
C CYS A 10 3.39 -1.58 5.42
N PRO A 11 2.95 -2.18 4.30
CA PRO A 11 1.70 -1.80 3.67
C PRO A 11 0.51 -1.95 4.63
N VAL A 12 -0.43 -1.01 4.53
CA VAL A 12 -1.74 -1.07 5.17
C VAL A 12 -2.77 -0.99 4.05
N VAL A 13 -3.72 -1.91 4.01
CA VAL A 13 -4.72 -2.01 2.93
C VAL A 13 -6.13 -1.80 3.48
N ALA A 14 -6.99 -1.13 2.72
CA ALA A 14 -8.42 -1.11 2.99
C ALA A 14 -9.10 -2.29 2.24
N PRO A 15 -9.64 -3.31 2.94
CA PRO A 15 -10.26 -4.46 2.28
C PRO A 15 -11.60 -4.10 1.65
N GLY A 16 -11.81 -4.50 0.38
CA GLY A 16 -13.11 -4.36 -0.30
C GLY A 16 -13.20 -3.33 -1.43
N PRO A 17 -12.82 -2.04 -1.23
CA PRO A 17 -13.03 -0.97 -2.21
C PRO A 17 -12.44 -1.22 -3.60
N HIS A 18 -11.42 -2.07 -3.74
CA HIS A 18 -10.87 -2.51 -5.04
C HIS A 18 -11.92 -3.07 -6.01
N ARG A 19 -13.09 -3.50 -5.51
CA ARG A 19 -14.21 -4.00 -6.32
C ARG A 19 -15.07 -2.90 -6.94
N MET A 20 -14.89 -1.65 -6.53
CA MET A 20 -15.64 -0.49 -7.03
C MET A 20 -15.03 0.13 -8.29
N GLY A 21 -13.89 -0.39 -8.75
CA GLY A 21 -13.12 0.23 -9.84
C GLY A 21 -12.17 1.31 -9.33
N THR A 22 -11.74 2.19 -10.23
CA THR A 22 -10.83 3.30 -9.90
C THR A 22 -11.54 4.35 -9.05
N LEU A 23 -11.03 4.59 -7.84
CA LEU A 23 -11.53 5.65 -6.97
C LEU A 23 -10.91 6.99 -7.33
N GLN A 24 -11.70 8.06 -7.20
CA GLN A 24 -11.23 9.41 -7.42
C GLN A 24 -10.23 9.80 -6.32
N HIS A 25 -9.04 10.23 -6.73
CA HIS A 25 -8.06 10.79 -5.82
C HIS A 25 -8.17 12.30 -5.79
N HIS A 26 -8.00 12.88 -4.60
CA HIS A 26 -7.84 14.30 -4.40
C HIS A 26 -6.52 14.55 -3.65
N TYR A 27 -5.93 15.73 -3.89
CA TYR A 27 -4.65 16.07 -3.29
C TYR A 27 -4.85 16.71 -1.91
N VAL A 28 -4.15 16.16 -0.92
CA VAL A 28 -4.10 16.64 0.46
C VAL A 28 -2.65 16.98 0.76
N ALA A 29 -2.36 18.25 1.09
CA ALA A 29 -0.97 18.75 1.17
C ALA A 29 -0.06 17.97 2.14
N SER A 30 -0.61 17.42 3.22
CA SER A 30 0.13 16.63 4.21
C SER A 30 0.29 15.15 3.86
N LEU A 31 -0.53 14.61 2.94
CA LEU A 31 -0.63 13.17 2.67
C LEU A 31 -0.31 12.80 1.21
N GLY A 32 -0.33 13.76 0.29
CA GLY A 32 -0.29 13.49 -1.15
C GLY A 32 -1.69 13.16 -1.67
N PHE A 33 -1.82 12.11 -2.47
CA PHE A 33 -3.11 11.70 -3.04
C PHE A 33 -3.89 10.77 -2.10
N GLU A 34 -5.14 11.13 -1.84
CA GLU A 34 -6.06 10.36 -1.00
C GLU A 34 -7.32 10.00 -1.79
N CYS A 35 -7.83 8.78 -1.60
CA CYS A 35 -9.10 8.33 -2.18
C CYS A 35 -10.11 7.79 -1.15
N LEU A 36 -9.72 7.66 0.12
CA LEU A 36 -10.59 7.27 1.23
C LEU A 36 -10.19 8.04 2.49
N THR A 37 -11.20 8.56 3.21
CA THR A 37 -11.03 9.29 4.48
C THR A 37 -11.48 8.46 5.69
N ASP A 38 -12.39 7.51 5.48
CA ASP A 38 -12.89 6.59 6.51
C ASP A 38 -12.69 5.15 6.02
N TYR A 39 -11.77 4.43 6.68
CA TYR A 39 -11.44 3.05 6.32
C TYR A 39 -10.93 2.27 7.53
N GLU A 40 -11.23 0.98 7.56
CA GLU A 40 -10.59 0.03 8.46
C GLU A 40 -9.37 -0.58 7.75
N GLY A 41 -8.18 -0.15 8.17
CA GLY A 41 -6.92 -0.59 7.57
C GLY A 41 -6.40 -1.88 8.18
N VAL A 42 -5.98 -2.82 7.33
CA VAL A 42 -5.31 -4.06 7.75
C VAL A 42 -3.82 -3.96 7.42
N ALA A 43 -2.97 -4.03 8.44
CA ALA A 43 -1.52 -4.08 8.27
C ALA A 43 -1.08 -5.41 7.66
N ALA A 44 -0.13 -5.36 6.72
CA ALA A 44 0.44 -6.51 6.05
C ALA A 44 1.96 -6.60 6.32
N PRO A 45 2.38 -6.94 7.56
CA PRO A 45 3.78 -7.16 7.85
C PRO A 45 4.31 -8.38 7.09
N VAL A 46 5.55 -8.32 6.66
CA VAL A 46 6.18 -9.40 5.89
C VAL A 46 7.66 -9.48 6.20
N GLY A 47 8.17 -10.71 6.39
CA GLY A 47 9.58 -10.95 6.63
C GLY A 47 10.45 -10.69 5.39
N ALA A 48 11.75 -10.53 5.60
CA ALA A 48 12.72 -10.31 4.56
C ALA A 48 12.65 -11.39 3.48
N GLY A 49 12.36 -10.97 2.24
CA GLY A 49 12.24 -11.89 1.10
C GLY A 49 10.81 -12.39 0.85
N GLY A 50 9.88 -12.12 1.78
CA GLY A 50 8.46 -12.32 1.54
C GLY A 50 7.85 -11.25 0.63
N ILE A 51 6.61 -11.49 0.21
CA ILE A 51 5.88 -10.68 -0.75
C ILE A 51 4.47 -10.41 -0.20
N VAL A 52 4.00 -9.17 -0.35
CA VAL A 52 2.58 -8.81 -0.18
C VAL A 52 2.01 -8.57 -1.57
N VAL A 53 0.86 -9.19 -1.87
CA VAL A 53 0.19 -9.08 -3.16
C VAL A 53 -1.21 -8.51 -2.95
N PHE A 54 -1.54 -7.45 -3.68
CA PHE A 54 -2.88 -6.86 -3.71
C PHE A 54 -3.16 -6.26 -5.09
N SER A 55 -4.44 -6.07 -5.41
CA SER A 55 -4.87 -5.43 -6.67
C SER A 55 -4.44 -3.97 -6.69
N SER A 56 -4.06 -3.43 -7.86
CA SER A 56 -3.76 -2.00 -8.04
C SER A 56 -4.93 -1.08 -7.66
N LEU A 57 -6.16 -1.60 -7.65
CA LEU A 57 -7.35 -0.87 -7.22
C LEU A 57 -7.55 -0.87 -5.70
N THR A 58 -6.74 -1.60 -4.93
CA THR A 58 -6.85 -1.64 -3.46
C THR A 58 -6.28 -0.36 -2.89
N PRO A 59 -7.08 0.47 -2.19
CA PRO A 59 -6.55 1.61 -1.48
C PRO A 59 -5.57 1.12 -0.42
N HIS A 60 -4.39 1.70 -0.41
CA HIS A 60 -3.30 1.31 0.47
C HIS A 60 -2.41 2.49 0.77
N LEU A 61 -1.70 2.39 1.88
CA LEU A 61 -0.64 3.32 2.25
C LEU A 61 0.51 2.56 2.91
N THR A 62 1.61 3.25 3.13
CA THR A 62 2.66 2.81 4.06
C THR A 62 2.78 3.84 5.15
N GLY A 63 2.76 3.39 6.41
CA GLY A 63 2.99 4.28 7.54
C GLY A 63 4.40 4.90 7.55
N PRO A 64 4.62 5.93 8.38
CA PRO A 64 5.96 6.50 8.54
C PRO A 64 6.93 5.45 9.08
N ASN A 65 8.18 5.51 8.64
CA ASN A 65 9.24 4.72 9.24
C ASN A 65 9.77 5.44 10.48
N THR A 66 9.50 4.89 11.66
CA THR A 66 9.91 5.45 12.96
C THR A 66 11.19 4.81 13.52
N THR A 67 11.79 3.89 12.76
CA THR A 67 13.04 3.21 13.12
C THR A 67 14.27 3.96 12.61
N ASP A 68 15.45 3.53 13.04
CA ASP A 68 16.75 4.07 12.59
C ASP A 68 17.28 3.38 11.31
N GLN A 69 16.53 2.43 10.74
CA GLN A 69 16.94 1.65 9.58
C GLN A 69 16.19 2.08 8.31
N VAL A 70 16.84 1.96 7.15
CA VAL A 70 16.19 2.18 5.85
C VAL A 70 15.41 0.94 5.43
N ARG A 71 14.09 1.08 5.23
CA ARG A 71 13.24 0.03 4.64
C ARG A 71 13.16 0.16 3.12
N LYS A 72 13.73 -0.80 2.39
CA LYS A 72 13.62 -0.88 0.92
C LYS A 72 12.57 -1.89 0.49
N ALA A 73 11.81 -1.54 -0.55
CA ALA A 73 10.87 -2.45 -1.23
C ALA A 73 11.18 -2.50 -2.73
N TYR A 74 10.87 -3.63 -3.36
CA TYR A 74 10.93 -3.79 -4.81
C TYR A 74 9.51 -4.09 -5.28
N ILE A 75 8.98 -3.22 -6.15
CA ILE A 75 7.58 -3.26 -6.58
C ILE A 75 7.53 -3.77 -8.01
N LEU A 76 6.70 -4.80 -8.23
CA LEU A 76 6.38 -5.33 -9.54
C LEU A 76 4.88 -5.13 -9.77
N GLN A 77 4.53 -4.50 -10.89
CA GLN A 77 3.14 -4.34 -11.32
C GLN A 77 2.90 -5.24 -12.52
N TYR A 78 1.85 -6.04 -12.43
CA TYR A 78 1.41 -6.93 -13.50
C TYR A 78 0.03 -6.46 -13.97
N ALA A 79 -0.15 -6.44 -15.28
CA ALA A 79 -1.43 -6.16 -15.91
C ALA A 79 -1.69 -7.21 -17.00
N PRO A 80 -2.96 -7.55 -17.28
CA PRO A 80 -3.31 -8.33 -18.46
C PRO A 80 -2.76 -7.69 -19.74
N THR A 81 -2.46 -8.48 -20.75
CA THR A 81 -1.95 -7.99 -22.05
C THR A 81 -2.91 -7.01 -22.73
N ASN A 82 -4.20 -7.04 -22.38
CA ASN A 82 -5.25 -6.16 -22.90
C ASN A 82 -5.62 -5.00 -21.97
N ALA A 83 -4.85 -4.74 -20.90
CA ALA A 83 -5.03 -3.53 -20.11
C ALA A 83 -4.57 -2.32 -20.94
N MET A 84 -5.46 -1.34 -21.14
CA MET A 84 -5.18 -0.06 -21.79
C MET A 84 -5.12 1.07 -20.77
#